data_AF-A0A2H9VUD4-F1
#
_entry.id   AF-A0A2H9VUD4-F1
#
_cell.length_a   1.000
_cell.length_b   1.000
_cell.length_c   1.000
_cell.angle_alpha   90.00
_cell.angle_beta   90.00
_cell.angle_gamma   90.00
#
_symmetry.space_group_name_H-M   'P 1'
#
loop_
_entity.id
_entity.type
_entity.pdbx_description
1 polymer ?
#
loop_
_entity_poly.entity_id
_entity_poly.type
_entity_poly.pdbx_seq_one_letter_code
_entity_poly.pdbx_strand_id
1 'polypeptide(L)'
;MIKKIRVKESAFKYDPALNQISLFTDLRFVYQSSSFKLDLNQQGEEDLIPIKNAQREKNKLVFSAEYKGEEIDIELIGSTALENLFFDIITDFHQPIRQSSSDLDTIELIFKNGIIKAFYIYKNILQKNKYQLIDSLRLVNEPDGLFLIKQKPFRKIRLAKVHLEIQTIVCESTEFDRYHFTLDVNETVLEIISNIFSVISV
;
A
#
# COMPACT_ATOMS: atom_id res chain seq x y z
N MET A 1 -13.16 25.99 6.87
CA MET A 1 -11.82 26.09 7.50
C MET A 1 -10.95 25.01 6.87
N ILE A 2 -9.77 25.35 6.33
CA ILE A 2 -8.92 24.36 5.64
C ILE A 2 -7.94 23.74 6.63
N LYS A 3 -8.02 22.42 6.83
CA LYS A 3 -7.06 21.64 7.61
C LYS A 3 -5.90 21.21 6.69
N LYS A 4 -4.71 21.74 6.94
CA LYS A 4 -3.50 21.40 6.18
C LYS A 4 -2.71 20.30 6.87
N ILE A 5 -2.37 19.25 6.16
CA ILE A 5 -1.64 18.08 6.67
C ILE A 5 -0.44 17.84 5.75
N ARG A 6 0.76 17.76 6.33
CA ARG A 6 1.97 17.37 5.61
C ARG A 6 2.20 15.89 5.83
N VAL A 7 2.25 15.12 4.75
CA VAL A 7 2.39 13.67 4.81
C VAL A 7 3.76 13.31 5.39
N LYS A 8 3.78 12.38 6.36
CA LYS A 8 5.01 11.87 6.98
C LYS A 8 5.22 10.38 6.71
N GLU A 9 4.14 9.60 6.76
CA GLU A 9 4.15 8.18 6.44
C GLU A 9 3.09 7.87 5.39
N SER A 10 3.47 6.96 4.48
CA SER A 10 2.60 6.51 3.40
C SER A 10 2.57 5.00 3.38
N ALA A 11 1.43 4.41 3.04
CA ALA A 11 1.33 2.96 2.90
C ALA A 11 0.30 2.55 1.84
N PHE A 12 0.58 1.44 1.17
CA PHE A 12 -0.38 0.72 0.34
C PHE A 12 -0.76 -0.56 1.09
N LYS A 13 -2.06 -0.82 1.23
CA LYS A 13 -2.56 -2.09 1.75
C LYS A 13 -3.57 -2.69 0.80
N TYR A 14 -3.54 -4.00 0.70
CA TYR A 14 -4.50 -4.78 -0.05
C TYR A 14 -4.84 -6.06 0.71
N ASP A 15 -6.14 -6.35 0.82
CA ASP A 15 -6.63 -7.61 1.36
C ASP A 15 -7.67 -8.21 0.40
N PRO A 16 -7.37 -9.37 -0.22
CA PRO A 16 -8.29 -10.01 -1.15
C PRO A 16 -9.59 -10.48 -0.48
N ALA A 17 -9.57 -10.78 0.83
CA ALA A 17 -10.77 -11.20 1.55
C ALA A 17 -11.78 -10.05 1.72
N LEU A 18 -11.27 -8.82 1.86
CA LEU A 18 -12.10 -7.61 1.97
C LEU A 18 -12.38 -6.97 0.60
N ASN A 19 -11.66 -7.39 -0.44
CA ASN A 19 -11.70 -6.79 -1.78
C ASN A 19 -11.48 -5.26 -1.73
N GLN A 20 -10.50 -4.86 -0.94
CA GLN A 20 -10.29 -3.48 -0.52
C GLN A 20 -8.83 -3.07 -0.78
N ILE A 21 -8.66 -1.89 -1.37
CA ILE A 21 -7.38 -1.19 -1.40
C ILE A 21 -7.44 -0.06 -0.38
N SER A 22 -6.40 0.04 0.45
CA SER A 22 -6.22 1.19 1.33
C SER A 22 -4.93 1.93 0.99
N LEU A 23 -5.04 3.25 0.84
CA LEU A 23 -3.91 4.16 0.69
C LEU A 23 -3.79 5.02 1.94
N PHE A 24 -2.59 5.09 2.49
CA PHE A 24 -2.29 5.90 3.66
C PHE A 24 -1.39 7.05 3.24
N THR A 25 -1.74 8.27 3.66
CA THR A 25 -0.95 9.51 3.53
C THR A 25 -1.17 10.35 4.79
N ASP A 26 -0.82 9.80 5.96
CA ASP A 26 -1.30 10.17 7.32
C ASP A 26 -2.83 10.07 7.54
N LEU A 27 -3.62 10.19 6.48
CA LEU A 27 -5.04 9.80 6.42
C LEU A 27 -5.19 8.46 5.71
N ARG A 28 -6.19 7.67 6.09
CA ARG A 28 -6.50 6.39 5.46
C ARG A 28 -7.63 6.56 4.46
N PHE A 29 -7.34 6.28 3.19
CA PHE A 29 -8.31 6.25 2.12
C PHE A 29 -8.60 4.80 1.74
N VAL A 30 -9.86 4.43 1.70
CA VAL A 30 -10.34 3.08 1.41
C VAL A 30 -11.10 3.09 0.10
N TYR A 31 -10.64 2.32 -0.89
CA TYR A 31 -11.40 2.08 -2.10
C TYR A 31 -12.35 0.90 -1.89
N GLN A 32 -13.65 1.18 -1.92
CA GLN A 32 -14.70 0.18 -1.87
C GLN A 32 -15.91 0.71 -2.65
N SER A 33 -16.56 -0.16 -3.43
CA SER A 33 -17.77 0.20 -4.20
C SER A 33 -17.57 1.39 -5.15
N SER A 34 -16.47 1.36 -5.91
CA SER A 34 -16.16 2.27 -7.03
C SER A 34 -15.61 3.66 -6.70
N SER A 35 -15.37 3.99 -5.42
CA SER A 35 -14.69 5.24 -5.07
C SER A 35 -13.86 5.11 -3.78
N PHE A 36 -12.90 6.04 -3.61
CA PHE A 36 -12.20 6.21 -2.36
C PHE A 36 -13.09 6.93 -1.33
N LYS A 37 -13.05 6.45 -0.10
CA LYS A 37 -13.66 7.05 1.08
C LYS A 37 -12.57 7.31 2.13
N LEU A 38 -12.75 8.33 2.95
CA LEU A 38 -11.85 8.60 4.08
C LEU A 38 -12.31 7.77 5.27
N ASP A 39 -11.39 7.03 5.89
CA ASP A 39 -11.62 6.37 7.18
C ASP A 39 -11.10 7.26 8.31
N LEU A 40 -12.01 7.72 9.16
CA LEU A 40 -11.69 8.61 10.28
C LEU A 40 -11.32 7.86 11.56
N ASN A 41 -11.61 6.56 11.63
CA ASN A 41 -11.39 5.75 12.81
C ASN A 41 -10.26 4.74 12.60
N GLN A 42 -9.02 5.26 12.52
CA GLN A 42 -7.83 4.44 12.26
C GLN A 42 -7.51 3.40 13.36
N GLN A 43 -8.19 3.43 14.51
CA GLN A 43 -7.93 2.54 15.65
C GLN A 43 -9.14 1.69 16.08
N GLY A 44 -10.26 1.77 15.36
CA GLY A 44 -11.49 1.05 15.71
C GLY A 44 -12.18 0.48 14.48
N GLU A 45 -13.50 0.30 14.58
CA GLU A 45 -14.32 -0.08 13.42
C GLU A 45 -14.27 1.01 12.35
N GLU A 46 -14.15 0.59 11.09
CA GLU A 46 -14.03 1.51 9.95
C GLU A 46 -15.22 2.47 9.90
N ASP A 47 -14.94 3.77 9.80
CA ASP A 47 -15.94 4.82 9.63
C ASP A 47 -15.69 5.52 8.30
N LEU A 48 -16.27 4.95 7.23
CA LEU A 48 -16.00 5.35 5.85
C LEU A 48 -16.91 6.50 5.41
N ILE A 49 -16.35 7.69 5.36
CA ILE A 49 -17.04 8.88 4.87
C ILE A 49 -16.67 9.18 3.40
N PRO A 50 -17.64 9.57 2.55
CA PRO A 50 -17.34 10.02 1.20
C PRO A 50 -16.44 11.26 1.20
N ILE A 51 -15.45 11.28 0.30
CA ILE A 51 -14.73 12.51 -0.05
C ILE A 51 -15.44 13.19 -1.21
N LYS A 52 -15.49 14.52 -1.20
CA LYS A 52 -16.10 15.36 -2.24
C LYS A 52 -15.04 16.29 -2.82
N ASN A 53 -15.25 16.68 -4.09
CA ASN A 53 -14.42 17.67 -4.79
C ASN A 53 -12.91 17.34 -4.71
N ALA A 54 -12.57 16.04 -4.76
CA ALA A 54 -11.18 15.61 -4.72
C ALA A 54 -10.46 16.13 -5.96
N GLN A 55 -9.43 16.94 -5.76
CA GLN A 55 -8.66 17.58 -6.81
C GLN A 55 -7.17 17.43 -6.56
N ARG A 56 -6.48 17.06 -7.63
CA ARG A 56 -5.03 16.95 -7.69
C ARG A 56 -4.42 18.27 -8.13
N GLU A 57 -3.56 18.85 -7.28
CA GLU A 57 -2.70 19.99 -7.65
C GLU A 57 -1.22 19.59 -7.56
N LYS A 58 -0.26 20.43 -7.96
CA LYS A 58 1.17 20.09 -7.80
C LYS A 58 1.50 19.75 -6.34
N ASN A 59 1.90 18.50 -6.08
CA ASN A 59 2.25 17.97 -4.76
C ASN A 59 1.16 18.03 -3.69
N LYS A 60 -0.12 18.18 -4.08
CA LYS A 60 -1.23 18.24 -3.15
C LYS A 60 -2.44 17.44 -3.60
N LEU A 61 -3.22 17.03 -2.61
CA LEU A 61 -4.58 16.55 -2.76
C LEU A 61 -5.48 17.43 -1.90
N VAL A 62 -6.48 18.05 -2.53
CA VAL A 62 -7.49 18.87 -1.86
C VAL A 62 -8.83 18.18 -1.99
N PHE A 63 -9.58 18.08 -0.89
CA PHE A 63 -10.91 17.49 -0.88
C PHE A 63 -11.71 17.98 0.33
N SER A 64 -13.02 17.78 0.30
CA SER A 64 -13.92 18.04 1.42
C SER A 64 -14.50 16.73 1.94
N ALA A 65 -14.76 16.65 3.25
CA ALA A 65 -15.37 15.48 3.87
C ALA A 65 -16.26 15.91 5.05
N GLU A 66 -17.30 15.12 5.35
CA GLU A 66 -18.20 15.43 6.47
C GLU A 66 -17.68 14.79 7.77
N TYR A 67 -17.42 15.61 8.79
CA TYR A 67 -17.00 15.15 10.10
C TYR A 67 -17.94 15.69 11.18
N LYS A 68 -18.61 14.79 11.91
CA LYS A 68 -19.54 15.14 12.99
C LYS A 68 -20.63 16.14 12.55
N GLY A 69 -21.12 16.01 11.33
CA GLY A 69 -22.16 16.87 10.75
C GLY A 69 -21.66 18.20 10.20
N GLU A 70 -20.35 18.47 10.23
CA GLU A 70 -19.74 19.65 9.62
C GLU A 70 -18.85 19.27 8.43
N GLU A 71 -18.92 20.04 7.35
CA GLU A 71 -18.03 19.88 6.21
C GLU A 71 -16.66 20.50 6.52
N ILE A 72 -15.61 19.70 6.37
CA ILE A 72 -14.22 20.13 6.54
C ILE A 72 -13.47 20.03 5.22
N ASP A 73 -12.75 21.09 4.86
CA ASP A 73 -11.83 21.08 3.74
C ASP A 73 -10.45 20.63 4.21
N ILE A 74 -9.85 19.69 3.48
CA ILE A 74 -8.56 19.10 3.80
C ILE A 74 -7.60 19.32 2.64
N GLU A 75 -6.38 19.76 2.96
CA GLU A 75 -5.26 19.87 2.02
C GLU A 75 -4.14 18.94 2.52
N LEU A 76 -3.92 17.84 1.79
CA LEU A 76 -2.77 16.96 1.98
C LEU A 76 -1.61 17.45 1.12
N ILE A 77 -0.44 17.58 1.73
CA ILE A 77 0.78 18.07 1.07
C ILE A 77 1.80 16.94 1.06
N GLY A 78 2.09 16.45 -0.14
CA GLY A 78 3.12 15.46 -0.42
C GLY A 78 4.48 16.10 -0.70
N SER A 79 5.52 15.33 -0.46
CA SER A 79 6.93 15.65 -0.67
C SER A 79 7.65 14.60 -1.53
N THR A 80 7.02 13.44 -1.78
CA THR A 80 7.63 12.32 -2.50
C THR A 80 6.83 11.93 -3.75
N ALA A 81 7.50 11.28 -4.71
CA ALA A 81 6.84 10.77 -5.92
C ALA A 81 5.77 9.72 -5.60
N LEU A 82 5.98 8.91 -4.55
CA LEU A 82 5.00 7.95 -4.06
C LEU A 82 3.72 8.62 -3.54
N GLU A 83 3.85 9.68 -2.75
CA GLU A 83 2.68 10.44 -2.26
C GLU A 83 1.91 11.07 -3.40
N ASN A 84 2.62 11.58 -4.41
CA ASN A 84 2.00 12.09 -5.63
C ASN A 84 1.23 11.02 -6.39
N LEU A 85 1.82 9.83 -6.56
CA LEU A 85 1.15 8.68 -7.16
C LEU A 85 -0.12 8.32 -6.38
N PHE A 86 -0.08 8.31 -5.05
CA PHE A 86 -1.26 8.03 -4.24
C PHE A 86 -2.34 9.09 -4.42
N PHE A 87 -1.97 10.36 -4.53
CA PHE A 87 -2.93 11.42 -4.82
C PHE A 87 -3.58 11.25 -6.20
N ASP A 88 -2.81 10.86 -7.22
CA ASP A 88 -3.35 10.58 -8.56
C ASP A 88 -4.31 9.38 -8.53
N ILE A 89 -3.95 8.30 -7.82
CA ILE A 89 -4.83 7.14 -7.64
C ILE A 89 -6.11 7.53 -6.91
N ILE A 90 -6.04 8.35 -5.86
CA ILE A 90 -7.23 8.73 -5.08
C ILE A 90 -8.25 9.50 -5.95
N THR A 91 -7.79 10.35 -6.86
CA THR A 91 -8.68 11.18 -7.69
C THR A 91 -9.20 10.46 -8.93
N ASP A 92 -8.37 9.63 -9.58
CA ASP A 92 -8.62 9.19 -10.95
C ASP A 92 -8.91 7.68 -11.07
N PHE A 93 -8.84 6.94 -9.96
CA PHE A 93 -9.02 5.50 -9.99
C PHE A 93 -10.50 5.09 -10.01
N HIS A 94 -10.90 4.52 -11.15
CA HIS A 94 -12.27 4.05 -11.40
C HIS A 94 -12.35 2.56 -11.75
N GLN A 95 -11.24 1.83 -11.65
CA GLN A 95 -11.21 0.42 -11.99
C GLN A 95 -11.86 -0.44 -10.90
N PRO A 96 -12.71 -1.42 -11.25
CA PRO A 96 -13.25 -2.35 -10.27
C PRO A 96 -12.17 -3.30 -9.77
N ILE A 97 -12.05 -3.45 -8.45
CA ILE A 97 -11.28 -4.55 -7.86
C ILE A 97 -12.14 -5.80 -7.98
N ARG A 98 -11.79 -6.70 -8.89
CA ARG A 98 -12.50 -7.95 -9.11
C ARG A 98 -11.88 -9.03 -8.23
N GLN A 99 -12.70 -9.69 -7.43
CA GLN A 99 -12.27 -10.89 -6.72
C GLN A 99 -11.84 -11.95 -7.74
N SER A 100 -10.68 -12.56 -7.48
CA SER A 100 -10.18 -13.70 -8.23
C SER A 100 -9.83 -14.82 -7.26
N SER A 101 -10.10 -16.07 -7.64
CA SER A 101 -9.63 -17.23 -6.90
C SER A 101 -8.10 -17.39 -6.93
N SER A 102 -7.43 -16.68 -7.84
CA SER A 102 -5.97 -16.56 -7.89
C SER A 102 -5.42 -15.47 -6.97
N ASP A 103 -6.28 -14.75 -6.25
CA ASP A 103 -5.87 -13.66 -5.39
C ASP A 103 -5.64 -14.16 -3.97
N LEU A 104 -4.37 -14.39 -3.64
CA LEU A 104 -3.95 -15.07 -2.41
C LEU A 104 -3.14 -14.17 -1.48
N ASP A 105 -2.66 -13.04 -1.97
CA ASP A 105 -1.69 -12.22 -1.27
C ASP A 105 -2.34 -11.07 -0.51
N THR A 106 -2.25 -11.11 0.82
CA THR A 106 -2.46 -9.93 1.66
C THR A 106 -1.19 -9.10 1.67
N ILE A 107 -1.28 -7.81 1.32
CA ILE A 107 -0.13 -6.93 1.09
C ILE A 107 -0.21 -5.70 1.99
N GLU A 108 0.92 -5.35 2.60
CA GLU A 108 1.15 -4.08 3.27
C GLU A 108 2.56 -3.56 2.91
N LEU A 109 2.61 -2.46 2.16
CA LEU A 109 3.83 -1.77 1.76
C LEU A 109 3.88 -0.44 2.50
N ILE A 110 4.83 -0.28 3.42
CA ILE A 110 4.95 0.87 4.30
C ILE A 110 6.18 1.68 3.92
N PHE A 111 6.00 2.99 3.82
CA PHE A 111 7.03 3.94 3.42
C PHE A 111 7.13 5.08 4.43
N LYS A 112 8.35 5.57 4.62
CA LYS A 112 8.63 6.73 5.45
C LYS A 112 9.56 7.65 4.69
N ASN A 113 9.13 8.90 4.48
CA ASN A 113 9.85 9.87 3.64
C ASN A 113 10.19 9.30 2.24
N GLY A 114 9.27 8.51 1.65
CA GLY A 114 9.44 7.95 0.30
C GLY A 114 10.36 6.73 0.19
N ILE A 115 10.94 6.27 1.31
CA ILE A 115 11.81 5.09 1.36
C ILE A 115 11.02 3.92 1.97
N ILE A 116 11.30 2.70 1.51
CA ILE A 116 10.74 1.48 2.10
C ILE A 116 11.04 1.46 3.61
N LYS A 117 10.01 1.35 4.43
CA LYS A 117 10.10 1.08 5.88
C LYS A 117 9.90 -0.40 6.14
N ALA A 118 8.87 -0.99 5.56
CA ALA A 118 8.64 -2.43 5.64
C ALA A 118 7.68 -2.89 4.54
N PHE A 119 7.94 -4.06 3.96
CA PHE A 119 6.99 -4.78 3.12
C PHE A 119 6.59 -6.07 3.82
N TYR A 120 5.29 -6.31 3.92
CA TYR A 120 4.71 -7.53 4.43
C TYR A 120 3.74 -8.07 3.38
N ILE A 121 4.09 -9.21 2.80
CA ILE A 121 3.21 -9.93 1.87
C ILE A 121 3.04 -11.34 2.41
N TYR A 122 1.78 -11.75 2.57
CA TYR A 122 1.41 -13.04 3.11
C TYR A 122 0.51 -13.76 2.12
N LYS A 123 0.98 -14.89 1.61
CA LYS A 123 0.22 -15.75 0.70
C LYS A 123 -0.59 -16.75 1.51
N ASN A 124 -1.90 -16.56 1.53
CA ASN A 124 -2.82 -17.38 2.32
C ASN A 124 -3.74 -18.19 1.42
N ILE A 125 -4.03 -19.43 1.79
CA ILE A 125 -5.12 -20.22 1.19
C ILE A 125 -6.13 -20.63 2.25
N LEU A 126 -7.39 -20.70 1.84
CA LEU A 126 -8.44 -21.27 2.67
C LEU A 126 -8.48 -22.79 2.46
N GLN A 127 -7.99 -23.56 3.44
CA GLN A 127 -8.12 -25.02 3.47
C GLN A 127 -8.97 -25.44 4.66
N LYS A 128 -10.04 -26.22 4.42
CA LYS A 128 -10.91 -26.77 5.48
C LYS A 128 -11.42 -25.68 6.44
N ASN A 129 -11.86 -24.54 5.90
CA ASN A 129 -12.32 -23.36 6.65
C ASN A 129 -11.28 -22.75 7.59
N LYS A 130 -9.98 -22.96 7.33
CA LYS A 130 -8.87 -22.32 8.05
C LYS A 130 -7.91 -21.70 7.04
N TYR A 131 -7.56 -20.43 7.27
CA TYR A 131 -6.49 -19.78 6.53
C TYR A 131 -5.14 -20.40 6.90
N GLN A 132 -4.38 -20.82 5.90
CA GLN A 132 -3.02 -21.31 6.05
C GLN A 132 -2.06 -20.42 5.27
N LEU A 133 -1.02 -19.94 5.95
CA LEU A 133 0.09 -19.23 5.35
C LEU A 133 0.97 -20.22 4.57
N ILE A 134 1.13 -20.01 3.27
CA ILE A 134 1.96 -20.85 2.39
C ILE A 134 3.34 -20.24 2.22
N ASP A 135 3.39 -18.94 1.99
CA ASP A 135 4.61 -18.20 1.71
C ASP A 135 4.48 -16.77 2.21
N SER A 136 5.62 -16.11 2.43
CA SER A 136 5.64 -14.72 2.87
C SER A 136 6.89 -13.99 2.41
N LEU A 137 6.72 -12.76 1.93
CA LEU A 137 7.80 -11.80 1.78
C LEU A 137 7.77 -10.83 2.95
N ARG A 138 8.87 -10.75 3.69
CA ARG A 138 9.05 -9.78 4.77
C ARG A 138 10.32 -8.99 4.56
N LEU A 139 10.17 -7.72 4.22
CA LEU A 139 11.27 -6.75 4.13
C LEU A 139 11.15 -5.74 5.26
N VAL A 140 12.25 -5.43 5.92
CA VAL A 140 12.28 -4.42 6.99
C VAL A 140 13.50 -3.55 6.80
N ASN A 141 13.28 -2.23 6.79
CA ASN A 141 14.36 -1.26 6.79
C ASN A 141 14.72 -0.91 8.23
N GLU A 142 15.99 -1.12 8.55
CA GLU A 142 16.58 -0.86 9.85
C GLU A 142 17.71 0.18 9.68
N PRO A 143 18.26 0.76 10.77
CA PRO A 143 19.27 1.82 10.65
C PRO A 143 20.50 1.44 9.81
N ASP A 144 20.83 0.16 9.72
CA ASP A 144 21.95 -0.41 8.98
C ASP A 144 21.58 -0.94 7.57
N GLY A 145 20.32 -0.84 7.15
CA GLY A 145 19.89 -1.11 5.78
C GLY A 145 18.58 -1.88 5.66
N LEU A 146 18.26 -2.28 4.43
CA LEU A 146 17.08 -3.07 4.11
C LEU A 146 17.39 -4.56 4.22
N PHE A 147 16.50 -5.33 4.85
CA PHE A 147 16.70 -6.75 5.09
C PHE A 147 15.50 -7.59 4.67
N LEU A 148 15.78 -8.73 4.03
CA LEU A 148 14.84 -9.84 3.86
C LEU A 148 14.86 -10.73 5.11
N ILE A 149 13.69 -10.97 5.69
CA ILE A 149 13.51 -11.84 6.87
C ILE A 149 12.94 -13.19 6.44
N LYS A 150 13.71 -14.25 6.63
CA LYS A 150 13.23 -15.64 6.51
C LYS A 150 12.99 -16.22 7.89
N GLN A 151 11.88 -16.93 8.09
CA GLN A 151 11.49 -17.48 9.39
C GLN A 151 12.06 -18.89 9.65
N LYS A 152 12.25 -19.73 8.61
CA LYS A 152 12.63 -21.15 8.77
C LYS A 152 13.63 -21.61 7.69
N PRO A 153 14.92 -21.83 8.03
CA PRO A 153 15.56 -21.36 9.26
C PRO A 153 15.52 -19.82 9.34
N PHE A 154 15.59 -19.27 10.56
CA PHE A 154 15.62 -17.82 10.73
C PHE A 154 16.87 -17.24 10.07
N ARG A 155 16.71 -16.32 9.12
CA ARG A 155 17.80 -15.58 8.50
C ARG A 155 17.37 -14.14 8.26
N LYS A 156 18.29 -13.22 8.52
CA LYS A 156 18.16 -11.80 8.18
C LYS A 156 19.21 -11.49 7.13
N ILE A 157 18.79 -11.24 5.90
CA ILE A 157 19.66 -11.12 4.72
C ILE A 157 19.65 -9.67 4.27
N ARG A 158 20.82 -9.01 4.26
CA ARG A 158 20.94 -7.63 3.83
C ARG A 158 20.77 -7.53 2.32
N LEU A 159 19.93 -6.61 1.88
CA LEU A 159 19.61 -6.40 0.48
C LEU A 159 20.40 -5.24 -0.10
N ALA A 160 20.88 -5.43 -1.33
CA ALA A 160 21.45 -4.38 -2.15
C ALA A 160 20.38 -3.71 -3.02
N LYS A 161 19.35 -4.47 -3.43
CA LYS A 161 18.31 -4.00 -4.34
C LYS A 161 17.02 -4.79 -4.18
N VAL A 162 15.89 -4.13 -4.39
CA VAL A 162 14.58 -4.77 -4.59
C VAL A 162 13.89 -4.14 -5.78
N HIS A 163 13.37 -4.94 -6.68
CA HIS A 163 12.63 -4.46 -7.84
C HIS A 163 11.54 -5.45 -8.24
N LEU A 164 10.60 -4.99 -9.06
CA LEU A 164 9.54 -5.83 -9.61
C LEU A 164 9.90 -6.22 -11.05
N GLU A 165 9.84 -7.51 -11.35
CA GLU A 165 9.92 -8.07 -12.71
C GLU A 165 8.58 -8.72 -13.06
N ILE A 166 7.78 -8.02 -13.87
CA ILE A 166 6.43 -8.45 -14.27
C ILE A 166 5.53 -8.60 -13.03
N GLN A 167 5.44 -9.81 -12.47
CA GLN A 167 4.66 -10.14 -11.28
C GLN A 167 5.52 -10.68 -10.12
N THR A 168 6.84 -10.64 -10.25
CA THR A 168 7.77 -11.20 -9.27
C THR A 168 8.57 -10.10 -8.62
N ILE A 169 8.49 -10.00 -7.29
CA ILE A 169 9.41 -9.15 -6.53
C ILE A 169 10.74 -9.88 -6.41
N VAL A 170 11.79 -9.26 -6.94
CA VAL A 170 13.16 -9.76 -6.90
C VAL A 170 13.93 -8.99 -5.84
N CYS A 171 14.49 -9.73 -4.89
CA CYS A 171 15.37 -9.19 -3.85
C CYS A 171 16.80 -9.67 -4.11
N GLU A 172 17.71 -8.75 -4.38
CA GLU A 172 19.14 -9.04 -4.57
C GLU A 172 19.90 -8.71 -3.28
N SER A 173 20.61 -9.68 -2.73
CA SER A 173 21.43 -9.49 -1.53
C SER A 173 22.74 -8.76 -1.82
N THR A 174 23.37 -8.23 -0.78
CA THR A 174 24.74 -7.70 -0.87
C THR A 174 25.79 -8.76 -1.19
N GLU A 175 25.44 -10.04 -1.08
CA GLU A 175 26.28 -11.21 -1.41
C GLU A 175 25.92 -11.81 -2.78
N PHE A 176 25.14 -11.08 -3.60
CA PHE A 176 24.71 -11.47 -4.95
C PHE A 176 23.72 -12.65 -5.04
N ASP A 177 23.24 -13.19 -3.92
CA ASP A 177 22.07 -14.07 -3.92
C ASP A 177 20.82 -13.34 -4.43
N ARG A 178 19.96 -14.06 -5.16
CA ARG A 178 18.65 -13.58 -5.62
C ARG A 178 17.51 -14.37 -5.00
N TYR A 179 16.52 -13.67 -4.50
CA TYR A 179 15.30 -14.23 -3.93
C TYR A 179 14.10 -13.71 -4.70
N HIS A 180 13.20 -14.62 -5.07
CA HIS A 180 12.05 -14.33 -5.91
C HIS A 180 10.78 -14.58 -5.11
N PHE A 181 9.84 -13.64 -5.17
CA PHE A 181 8.50 -13.80 -4.60
C PHE A 181 7.46 -13.43 -5.67
N THR A 182 6.70 -14.41 -6.13
CA THR A 182 5.67 -14.21 -7.15
C THR A 182 4.38 -13.73 -6.50
N LEU A 183 3.87 -12.60 -7.01
CA LEU A 183 2.60 -12.02 -6.60
C LEU A 183 1.45 -12.78 -7.24
N ASP A 184 0.52 -13.23 -6.41
CA ASP A 184 -0.76 -13.83 -6.75
C ASP A 184 -1.86 -12.85 -6.35
N VAL A 185 -2.02 -11.81 -7.16
CA VAL A 185 -3.03 -10.74 -7.01
C VAL A 185 -3.75 -10.50 -8.33
N ASN A 186 -4.90 -9.84 -8.30
CA ASN A 186 -5.58 -9.40 -9.52
C ASN A 186 -4.77 -8.32 -10.29
N GLU A 187 -5.08 -8.17 -11.59
CA GLU A 187 -4.35 -7.29 -12.52
C GLU A 187 -4.33 -5.82 -12.06
N THR A 188 -5.46 -5.32 -11.54
CA THR A 188 -5.56 -3.95 -11.05
C THR A 188 -4.65 -3.68 -9.85
N VAL A 189 -4.57 -4.63 -8.92
CA VAL A 189 -3.62 -4.53 -7.78
C VAL A 189 -2.18 -4.64 -8.27
N LEU A 190 -1.90 -5.53 -9.22
CA LEU A 190 -0.57 -5.66 -9.81
C LEU A 190 -0.13 -4.37 -10.52
N GLU A 191 -1.02 -3.70 -11.25
CA GLU A 191 -0.76 -2.42 -11.90
C GLU A 191 -0.37 -1.34 -10.88
N ILE A 192 -1.11 -1.24 -9.77
CA ILE A 192 -0.79 -0.31 -8.68
C ILE A 192 0.58 -0.62 -8.07
N ILE A 193 0.86 -1.89 -7.79
CA ILE A 193 2.16 -2.31 -7.25
C ILE A 193 3.29 -1.96 -8.24
N SER A 194 3.11 -2.23 -9.54
CA SER A 194 4.06 -1.86 -10.57
C SER A 194 4.31 -0.35 -10.61
N ASN A 195 3.27 0.46 -10.51
CA ASN A 195 3.40 1.91 -10.45
C ASN A 195 4.16 2.36 -9.19
N ILE A 196 3.89 1.76 -8.04
CA ILE A 196 4.65 1.99 -6.79
C ILE A 196 6.14 1.68 -7.01
N PHE A 197 6.47 0.50 -7.56
CA PHE A 197 7.85 0.11 -7.82
C PHE A 197 8.57 1.01 -8.84
N SER A 198 7.83 1.71 -9.72
CA SER A 198 8.44 2.64 -10.69
C SER A 198 8.85 3.99 -10.09
N VAL A 199 8.29 4.37 -8.93
CA VAL A 199 8.53 5.68 -8.30
C VAL A 199 9.34 5.62 -7.00
N ILE A 200 9.54 4.42 -6.45
CA ILE A 200 10.37 4.23 -5.26
C ILE A 200 11.81 3.95 -5.67
N SER A 201 12.74 4.56 -4.93
CA SER A 201 14.15 4.22 -5.03
C SER A 201 14.44 3.07 -4.07
N VAL A 202 15.06 2.00 -4.58
CA VAL A 202 15.61 0.91 -3.77
C VAL A 202 17.09 0.73 -4.07
#